data_AF-A0A1Y6BCQ0-F1
#
_entry.id   AF-A0A1Y6BCQ0-F1
#
_cell.length_a   1.000
_cell.length_b   1.000
_cell.length_c   1.000
_cell.angle_alpha   90.00
_cell.angle_beta   90.00
_cell.angle_gamma   90.00
#
_symmetry.space_group_name_H-M   'P 1'
#
loop_
_entity.id
_entity.type
_entity.pdbx_description
1 polymer ?
#
loop_
_entity_poly.entity_id
_entity_poly.type
_entity_poly.pdbx_seq_one_letter_code
_entity_poly.pdbx_strand_id
1 'polypeptide(L)'
;MGEMSYKVVSSGEYLNGYDPEWVQAEFAKLFKLPATKAKLALNGERVLKKGLSSEKAEAYKNRLNGIGLAVSVELEAASPALSLSLEPLSTELAEADSKQQAVTDSTPFLCPKCNLEQLRSEQCTGCGVYFNKLEAPQAFDEPPSGDKEMVTEGAMLNKGPETEPAVEADADDFAAQVDIKAVAAAAGAAVVGALLWKLIAVSFDYEIGLIAILIGAMVGFASAMLGARGEVAAVICCVLTIFSIVGGKYLTYSAFQSEWEQTMGTLYEADEMQAFYQQEQDLARVYIASVSDDQSLREFMLDGEYSEAENELAIAPDEIADFKENVEPYLRELASGDMSFVEWKESTFGAVQNLSTWELLRDSFGFIDLLFIVIGVSAAYRVGRGDNS
;
A
#
# COMPACT_ATOMS: atom_id res chain seq x y z
N MET A 1 -3.84 -7.78 -6.31
CA MET A 1 -3.66 -8.79 -5.25
C MET A 1 -3.96 -8.11 -3.93
N GLY A 2 -4.93 -8.62 -3.16
CA GLY A 2 -5.23 -8.06 -1.84
C GLY A 2 -4.18 -8.54 -0.85
N GLU A 3 -3.52 -7.62 -0.16
CA GLU A 3 -2.60 -7.96 0.92
C GLU A 3 -3.38 -8.70 2.02
N MET A 4 -3.04 -9.97 2.25
CA MET A 4 -3.61 -10.75 3.35
C MET A 4 -2.97 -10.25 4.65
N SER A 5 -3.75 -9.56 5.47
CA SER A 5 -3.36 -9.15 6.82
C SER A 5 -3.53 -10.30 7.80
N TYR A 6 -2.59 -10.47 8.72
CA TYR A 6 -2.63 -11.47 9.79
C TYR A 6 -2.79 -10.77 11.15
N LYS A 7 -3.56 -11.39 12.05
CA LYS A 7 -3.69 -10.96 13.45
C LYS A 7 -3.03 -12.00 14.36
N VAL A 8 -2.36 -11.51 15.40
CA VAL A 8 -1.72 -12.35 16.41
C VAL A 8 -2.61 -12.38 17.65
N VAL A 9 -3.12 -13.56 18.00
CA VAL A 9 -4.01 -13.79 19.13
C VAL A 9 -3.23 -14.54 20.22
N SER A 10 -3.19 -14.00 21.43
CA SER A 10 -2.69 -14.73 22.59
C SER A 10 -3.85 -15.49 23.21
N SER A 11 -3.66 -16.78 23.49
CA SER A 11 -4.66 -17.63 24.16
C SER A 11 -4.77 -17.35 25.67
N GLY A 12 -3.86 -16.55 26.23
CA GLY A 12 -3.78 -16.28 27.67
C GLY A 12 -3.20 -17.44 28.49
N GLU A 13 -2.68 -18.48 27.84
CA GLU A 13 -2.03 -19.63 28.48
C GLU A 13 -0.50 -19.54 28.40
N TYR A 14 0.16 -20.03 29.44
CA TYR A 14 1.63 -20.09 29.54
C TYR A 14 2.14 -21.46 29.13
N LEU A 15 3.24 -21.52 28.37
CA LEU A 15 3.88 -22.78 27.97
C LEU A 15 4.50 -23.47 29.20
N ASN A 16 4.39 -24.80 29.25
CA ASN A 16 4.88 -25.62 30.36
C ASN A 16 6.39 -25.43 30.59
N GLY A 17 6.77 -25.00 31.81
CA GLY A 17 8.18 -24.80 32.20
C GLY A 17 8.60 -23.35 32.44
N TYR A 18 7.72 -22.37 32.18
CA TYR A 18 8.00 -20.95 32.41
C TYR A 18 7.27 -20.41 33.65
N ASP A 19 7.98 -19.59 34.46
CA ASP A 19 7.40 -18.94 35.65
C ASP A 19 6.47 -17.78 35.21
N PRO A 20 5.18 -17.78 35.60
CA PRO A 20 4.22 -16.74 35.23
C PRO A 20 4.67 -15.31 35.59
N GLU A 21 5.43 -15.12 36.66
CA GLU A 21 5.93 -13.80 37.05
C GLU A 21 7.04 -13.30 36.11
N TRP A 22 7.87 -14.21 35.60
CA TRP A 22 8.92 -13.91 34.63
C TRP A 22 8.33 -13.56 33.26
N VAL A 23 7.34 -14.33 32.78
CA VAL A 23 6.66 -14.07 31.51
C VAL A 23 5.98 -12.69 31.53
N GLN A 24 5.36 -12.32 32.64
CA GLN A 24 4.70 -11.02 32.80
C GLN A 24 5.68 -9.85 32.82
N ALA A 25 6.87 -10.03 33.40
CA ALA A 25 7.91 -9.01 33.43
C ALA A 25 8.51 -8.76 32.03
N GLU A 26 8.80 -9.83 31.29
CA GLU A 26 9.39 -9.70 29.95
C GLU A 26 8.35 -9.22 28.93
N PHE A 27 7.08 -9.62 29.08
CA PHE A 27 5.96 -9.05 28.32
C PHE A 27 5.77 -7.54 28.62
N ALA A 28 5.80 -7.14 29.89
CA ALA A 28 5.69 -5.72 30.25
C ALA A 28 6.84 -4.87 29.66
N LYS A 29 8.05 -5.45 29.62
CA LYS A 29 9.24 -4.82 29.05
C LYS A 29 9.15 -4.70 27.53
N LEU A 30 8.71 -5.75 26.84
CA LEU A 30 8.55 -5.76 25.38
C LEU A 30 7.48 -4.77 24.91
N PHE A 31 6.32 -4.76 25.56
CA PHE A 31 5.23 -3.88 25.16
C PHE A 31 5.31 -2.49 25.81
N LYS A 32 6.28 -2.26 26.71
CA LYS A 32 6.43 -1.02 27.50
C LYS A 32 5.14 -0.66 28.27
N LEU A 33 4.41 -1.67 28.77
CA LEU A 33 3.21 -1.47 29.60
C LEU A 33 3.55 -1.56 31.10
N PRO A 34 2.83 -0.81 31.96
CA PRO A 34 2.94 -0.99 33.40
C PRO A 34 2.49 -2.40 33.80
N ALA A 35 3.21 -3.03 34.76
CA ALA A 35 3.02 -4.43 35.14
C ALA A 35 1.58 -4.82 35.50
N THR A 36 0.79 -3.87 36.00
CA THR A 36 -0.64 -4.03 36.31
C THR A 36 -1.50 -4.22 35.06
N LYS A 37 -1.16 -3.57 33.94
CA LYS A 37 -1.85 -3.73 32.64
C LYS A 37 -1.36 -4.98 31.89
N ALA A 38 -0.11 -5.38 32.06
CA ALA A 38 0.42 -6.64 31.52
C ALA A 38 -0.32 -7.85 32.12
N LYS A 39 -0.52 -7.87 33.46
CA LYS A 39 -1.35 -8.88 34.14
C LYS A 39 -2.80 -8.92 33.64
N LEU A 40 -3.38 -7.77 33.33
CA LEU A 40 -4.75 -7.69 32.81
C LEU A 40 -4.85 -8.10 31.33
N ALA A 41 -3.80 -7.85 30.55
CA ALA A 41 -3.74 -8.20 29.13
C ALA A 41 -3.55 -9.71 28.89
N LEU A 42 -2.93 -10.40 29.84
CA LEU A 42 -2.69 -11.85 29.81
C LEU A 42 -3.84 -12.67 30.44
N ASN A 43 -4.84 -12.01 31.02
CA ASN A 43 -6.06 -12.68 31.51
C ASN A 43 -7.06 -12.86 30.36
N GLY A 44 -6.89 -13.95 29.62
CA GLY A 44 -7.81 -14.42 28.57
C GLY A 44 -7.36 -14.16 27.14
N GLU A 45 -8.09 -14.75 26.21
CA GLU A 45 -7.80 -14.67 24.78
C GLU A 45 -7.90 -13.22 24.27
N ARG A 46 -6.81 -12.67 23.74
CA ARG A 46 -6.79 -11.31 23.19
C ARG A 46 -5.90 -11.16 21.98
N VAL A 47 -6.37 -10.33 21.05
CA VAL A 47 -5.59 -9.89 19.90
C VAL A 47 -4.52 -8.90 20.35
N LEU A 48 -3.25 -9.28 20.21
CA LEU A 48 -2.10 -8.45 20.60
C LEU A 48 -1.75 -7.42 19.52
N LYS A 49 -1.85 -7.81 18.25
CA LYS A 49 -1.53 -6.95 17.11
C LYS A 49 -2.29 -7.41 15.85
N LYS A 50 -2.75 -6.44 15.06
CA LYS A 50 -3.52 -6.62 13.80
C LYS A 50 -2.76 -6.03 12.62
N GLY A 51 -3.07 -6.46 11.39
CA GLY A 51 -2.49 -5.88 10.18
C GLY A 51 -1.03 -6.24 9.92
N LEU A 52 -0.55 -7.42 10.32
CA LEU A 52 0.82 -7.86 10.02
C LEU A 52 0.89 -8.63 8.70
N SER A 53 2.02 -8.55 7.99
CA SER A 53 2.37 -9.47 6.90
C SER A 53 2.72 -10.86 7.45
N SER A 54 2.63 -11.92 6.63
CA SER A 54 2.87 -13.31 7.04
C SER A 54 4.21 -13.48 7.77
N GLU A 55 5.29 -12.96 7.19
CA GLU A 55 6.65 -13.02 7.76
C GLU A 55 6.75 -12.30 9.12
N LYS A 56 6.10 -11.13 9.25
CA LYS A 56 6.11 -10.38 10.51
C LYS A 56 5.24 -11.04 11.58
N ALA A 57 4.15 -11.70 11.20
CA ALA A 57 3.28 -12.43 12.11
C ALA A 57 3.97 -13.67 12.70
N GLU A 58 4.74 -14.40 11.88
CA GLU A 58 5.54 -15.55 12.32
C GLU A 58 6.72 -15.13 13.19
N ALA A 59 7.45 -14.06 12.82
CA ALA A 59 8.49 -13.50 13.67
C ALA A 59 7.94 -13.06 15.04
N TYR A 60 6.72 -12.51 15.07
CA TYR A 60 6.05 -12.14 16.31
C TYR A 60 5.62 -13.35 17.15
N LYS A 61 5.10 -14.40 16.49
CA LYS A 61 4.78 -15.69 17.12
C LYS A 61 6.02 -16.32 17.75
N ASN A 62 7.14 -16.36 17.04
CA ASN A 62 8.38 -16.96 17.52
C ASN A 62 8.96 -16.20 18.72
N ARG A 63 8.93 -14.86 18.70
CA ARG A 63 9.35 -14.05 19.84
C ARG A 63 8.45 -14.22 21.07
N LEU A 64 7.14 -14.33 20.89
CA LEU A 64 6.21 -14.50 22.00
C LEU A 64 6.23 -15.93 22.57
N ASN A 65 6.38 -16.95 21.73
CA ASN A 65 6.60 -18.33 22.16
C ASN A 65 7.92 -18.49 22.92
N GLY A 66 8.99 -17.80 22.49
CA GLY A 66 10.29 -17.80 23.18
C GLY A 66 10.24 -17.21 24.61
N ILE A 67 9.17 -16.48 24.94
CA ILE A 67 8.93 -15.88 26.26
C ILE A 67 7.94 -16.73 27.07
N GLY A 68 7.50 -17.86 26.54
CA GLY A 68 6.61 -18.79 27.23
C GLY A 68 5.13 -18.44 27.10
N LEU A 69 4.72 -17.60 26.15
CA LEU A 69 3.32 -17.26 25.90
C LEU A 69 2.77 -18.05 24.72
N ALA A 70 1.65 -18.76 24.90
CA ALA A 70 1.00 -19.46 23.80
C ALA A 70 0.27 -18.46 22.88
N VAL A 71 0.67 -18.45 21.61
CA VAL A 71 0.20 -17.50 20.60
C VAL A 71 -0.17 -18.21 19.31
N SER A 72 -1.39 -17.94 18.82
CA SER A 72 -1.87 -18.37 17.50
C SER A 72 -1.84 -17.19 16.53
N VAL A 73 -1.45 -17.48 15.29
CA VAL A 73 -1.55 -16.54 14.17
C VAL A 73 -2.81 -16.92 13.41
N GLU A 74 -3.73 -15.98 13.29
CA GLU A 74 -4.97 -16.15 12.53
C GLU A 74 -4.97 -15.17 11.36
N LEU A 75 -5.41 -15.64 10.19
CA LEU A 75 -5.63 -14.75 9.05
C LEU A 75 -6.72 -13.74 9.43
N GLU A 76 -6.43 -12.46 9.28
CA GLU A 76 -7.44 -11.41 9.38
C GLU A 76 -8.20 -11.43 8.05
N ALA A 77 -9.22 -12.29 7.98
CA ALA A 77 -10.18 -12.24 6.90
C ALA A 77 -10.74 -10.82 6.85
N ALA A 78 -10.55 -10.16 5.70
CA ALA A 78 -11.26 -8.94 5.38
C ALA A 78 -12.71 -9.13 5.84
N SER A 79 -13.21 -8.17 6.63
CA SER A 79 -14.60 -8.19 7.10
C SER A 79 -15.50 -8.69 5.98
N PRO A 80 -16.45 -9.61 6.24
CA PRO A 80 -17.30 -10.12 5.19
C PRO A 80 -17.92 -8.90 4.51
N ALA A 81 -17.51 -8.66 3.27
CA ALA A 81 -18.28 -7.87 2.34
C ALA A 81 -19.67 -8.51 2.38
N LEU A 82 -20.63 -7.79 2.98
CA LEU A 82 -22.07 -8.05 2.93
C LEU A 82 -22.39 -9.44 2.36
N SER A 83 -22.23 -10.47 3.19
CA SER A 83 -22.80 -11.77 2.88
C SER A 83 -24.31 -11.60 3.02
N LEU A 84 -24.95 -11.21 1.91
CA LEU A 84 -26.36 -11.42 1.70
C LEU A 84 -26.59 -12.93 1.83
N SER A 85 -26.94 -13.33 3.05
CA SER A 85 -27.43 -14.66 3.37
C SER A 85 -28.72 -14.87 2.59
N LEU A 86 -28.61 -15.52 1.43
CA LEU A 86 -29.77 -16.05 0.73
C LEU A 86 -30.14 -17.35 1.42
N GLU A 87 -31.10 -17.25 2.33
CA GLU A 87 -31.76 -18.42 2.91
C GLU A 87 -32.51 -19.15 1.78
N PRO A 88 -32.28 -20.47 1.59
CA PRO A 88 -32.96 -21.21 0.56
C PRO A 88 -34.42 -21.39 0.98
N LEU A 89 -35.33 -20.68 0.32
CA LEU A 89 -36.76 -20.90 0.48
C LEU A 89 -37.12 -22.24 -0.18
N SER A 90 -37.15 -23.30 0.62
CA SER A 90 -37.85 -24.51 0.25
C SER A 90 -39.13 -24.62 1.06
N THR A 91 -40.23 -24.74 0.32
CA THR A 91 -41.33 -25.69 0.56
C THR A 91 -42.71 -25.07 0.81
N GLU A 92 -43.61 -25.45 -0.11
CA GLU A 92 -45.07 -25.66 0.00
C GLU A 92 -46.05 -24.48 0.05
N LEU A 93 -46.77 -24.34 -1.08
CA LEU A 93 -48.23 -24.28 -1.22
C LEU A 93 -49.04 -24.15 0.09
N ALA A 94 -49.61 -22.97 0.34
CA ALA A 94 -50.95 -22.81 0.89
C ALA A 94 -51.47 -21.37 0.64
N GLU A 95 -52.75 -21.28 0.28
CA GLU A 95 -53.48 -20.12 -0.23
C GLU A 95 -53.95 -19.13 0.85
N ALA A 96 -54.23 -17.90 0.39
CA ALA A 96 -55.03 -16.80 0.99
C ALA A 96 -54.46 -16.12 2.25
N ASP A 97 -54.45 -14.78 2.40
CA ASP A 97 -55.48 -13.81 2.08
C ASP A 97 -54.88 -12.39 1.90
N SER A 98 -55.65 -11.52 1.25
CA SER A 98 -55.26 -10.29 0.57
C SER A 98 -55.19 -9.04 1.46
N LYS A 99 -54.30 -8.08 1.08
CA LYS A 99 -54.50 -6.61 0.99
C LYS A 99 -53.19 -5.94 0.51
N GLN A 100 -52.97 -5.73 -0.81
CA GLN A 100 -53.17 -4.48 -1.59
C GLN A 100 -52.40 -3.26 -1.02
N GLN A 101 -51.50 -2.56 -1.75
CA GLN A 101 -51.66 -1.95 -3.08
C GLN A 101 -50.32 -1.78 -3.84
N ALA A 102 -50.25 -2.28 -5.07
CA ALA A 102 -49.38 -1.76 -6.13
C ALA A 102 -50.27 -1.60 -7.38
N VAL A 103 -50.33 -0.39 -7.91
CA VAL A 103 -51.19 -0.01 -9.03
C VAL A 103 -50.51 -0.47 -10.32
N THR A 104 -50.98 -1.58 -10.88
CA THR A 104 -50.63 -2.01 -12.25
C THR A 104 -51.58 -1.35 -13.22
N ASP A 105 -51.11 -0.30 -13.90
CA ASP A 105 -51.77 0.23 -15.10
C ASP A 105 -51.19 -0.52 -16.30
N SER A 106 -51.89 -1.56 -16.77
CA SER A 106 -51.45 -2.46 -17.84
C SER A 106 -51.75 -1.88 -19.22
N THR A 107 -51.22 -0.70 -19.50
CA THR A 107 -51.25 -0.09 -20.85
C THR A 107 -49.89 -0.19 -21.51
N PRO A 108 -49.80 -0.67 -22.77
CA PRO A 108 -48.56 -0.61 -23.53
C PRO A 108 -48.14 0.85 -23.72
N PHE A 109 -46.91 1.15 -23.33
CA PHE A 109 -46.30 2.48 -23.39
C PHE A 109 -45.13 2.47 -24.38
N LEU A 110 -45.12 3.42 -25.30
CA LEU A 110 -44.02 3.62 -26.25
C LEU A 110 -43.01 4.60 -25.67
N CYS A 111 -41.75 4.17 -25.57
CA CYS A 111 -40.68 5.06 -25.10
C CYS A 111 -40.43 6.21 -26.12
N PRO A 112 -40.48 7.49 -25.72
CA PRO A 112 -40.32 8.62 -26.65
C PRO A 112 -38.89 8.76 -27.21
N LYS A 113 -37.89 8.08 -26.65
CA LYS A 113 -36.50 8.14 -27.12
C LYS A 113 -36.15 7.08 -28.17
N CYS A 114 -36.65 5.85 -28.00
CA CYS A 114 -36.30 4.71 -28.87
C CYS A 114 -37.50 4.01 -29.49
N ASN A 115 -38.72 4.46 -29.19
CA ASN A 115 -39.98 3.96 -29.70
C ASN A 115 -40.25 2.46 -29.41
N LEU A 116 -39.64 1.91 -28.36
CA LEU A 116 -39.87 0.54 -27.91
C LEU A 116 -41.18 0.45 -27.12
N GLU A 117 -42.07 -0.46 -27.52
CA GLU A 117 -43.31 -0.81 -26.83
C GLU A 117 -43.00 -1.67 -25.59
N GLN A 118 -43.38 -1.19 -24.41
CA GLN A 118 -43.11 -1.86 -23.14
C GLN A 118 -44.17 -1.52 -22.10
N LEU A 119 -44.21 -2.28 -21.00
CA LEU A 119 -44.99 -1.87 -19.83
C LEU A 119 -44.32 -0.68 -19.14
N ARG A 120 -45.13 0.23 -18.59
CA ARG A 120 -44.62 1.42 -17.91
C ARG A 120 -43.81 1.02 -16.67
N SER A 121 -42.52 1.34 -16.70
CA SER A 121 -41.55 1.18 -15.60
C SER A 121 -40.89 2.55 -15.31
N GLU A 122 -39.95 2.63 -14.37
CA GLU A 122 -39.19 3.87 -14.12
C GLU A 122 -38.09 4.13 -15.17
N GLN A 123 -37.63 3.06 -15.85
CA GLN A 123 -36.54 3.08 -16.84
C GLN A 123 -36.89 2.24 -18.06
N CYS A 124 -36.64 2.79 -19.25
CA CYS A 124 -36.84 2.07 -20.51
C CYS A 124 -35.93 0.82 -20.60
N THR A 125 -36.51 -0.36 -20.83
CA THR A 125 -35.78 -1.64 -20.95
C THR A 125 -34.86 -1.69 -22.18
N GLY A 126 -35.14 -0.91 -23.23
CA GLY A 126 -34.34 -0.89 -24.45
C GLY A 126 -33.14 0.05 -24.38
N CYS A 127 -33.37 1.33 -24.04
CA CYS A 127 -32.35 2.38 -24.14
C CYS A 127 -31.88 2.94 -22.79
N GLY A 128 -32.41 2.44 -21.66
CA GLY A 128 -31.97 2.80 -20.32
C GLY A 128 -32.29 4.23 -19.86
N VAL A 129 -33.16 4.96 -20.57
CA VAL A 129 -33.56 6.31 -20.16
C VAL A 129 -34.61 6.24 -19.05
N TYR A 130 -34.46 7.09 -18.02
CA TYR A 130 -35.45 7.21 -16.95
C TYR A 130 -36.55 8.18 -17.36
N PHE A 131 -37.81 7.78 -17.23
CA PHE A 131 -38.95 8.61 -17.69
C PHE A 131 -39.12 9.90 -16.88
N ASN A 132 -38.72 9.89 -15.61
CA ASN A 132 -38.70 11.08 -14.74
C ASN A 132 -37.72 12.19 -15.19
N LYS A 133 -36.79 11.88 -16.09
CA LYS A 133 -35.85 12.86 -16.69
C LYS A 133 -36.31 13.38 -18.05
N LEU A 134 -37.39 12.82 -18.61
CA LEU A 134 -37.95 13.23 -19.90
C LEU A 134 -39.07 14.29 -19.75
N GLU A 135 -39.65 14.42 -18.55
CA GLU A 135 -40.70 15.40 -18.22
C GLU A 135 -40.18 16.63 -17.47
N ALA A 136 -38.94 17.05 -17.72
CA ALA A 136 -38.49 18.39 -17.32
C ALA A 136 -38.89 19.38 -18.42
N PRO A 137 -39.81 20.34 -18.19
CA PRO A 137 -40.12 21.36 -19.16
C PRO A 137 -38.87 22.23 -19.37
N GLN A 138 -38.20 22.02 -20.50
CA GLN A 138 -37.31 23.00 -21.09
C GLN A 138 -38.19 24.18 -21.52
N ALA A 139 -38.33 25.17 -20.65
CA ALA A 139 -38.88 26.47 -21.02
C ALA A 139 -37.82 27.21 -21.86
N PHE A 140 -37.77 26.87 -23.14
CA PHE A 140 -37.29 27.77 -24.19
C PHE A 140 -38.52 28.32 -24.90
N ASP A 141 -38.72 29.63 -24.77
CA ASP A 141 -39.06 30.54 -25.88
C ASP A 141 -39.40 31.93 -25.30
N GLU A 142 -38.53 32.92 -25.51
CA GLU A 142 -38.95 34.18 -26.16
C GLU A 142 -37.72 34.94 -26.75
N PRO A 143 -37.79 35.41 -28.02
CA PRO A 143 -36.69 36.09 -28.70
C PRO A 143 -36.72 37.62 -28.51
N PRO A 144 -35.58 38.32 -28.60
CA PRO A 144 -35.59 39.78 -28.69
C PRO A 144 -35.75 40.24 -30.15
N SER A 145 -36.89 40.90 -30.43
CA SER A 145 -37.06 41.77 -31.60
C SER A 145 -36.57 43.18 -31.28
N GLY A 146 -35.90 43.85 -32.22
CA GLY A 146 -35.74 45.31 -32.18
C GLY A 146 -34.42 45.85 -32.73
N ASP A 147 -34.30 45.83 -34.05
CA ASP A 147 -33.63 46.76 -34.96
C ASP A 147 -32.78 47.91 -34.36
N LYS A 148 -31.53 48.02 -34.85
CA LYS A 148 -31.08 49.21 -35.61
C LYS A 148 -29.71 49.04 -36.30
N GLU A 149 -29.78 49.16 -37.63
CA GLU A 149 -28.88 49.91 -38.53
C GLU A 149 -27.42 49.48 -38.72
N MET A 150 -27.28 48.61 -39.72
CA MET A 150 -26.44 48.68 -40.92
C MET A 150 -25.75 50.04 -41.22
N VAL A 151 -24.41 50.02 -41.32
CA VAL A 151 -23.64 50.87 -42.24
C VAL A 151 -22.70 49.98 -43.06
N THR A 152 -22.66 50.27 -44.35
CA THR A 152 -22.18 49.52 -45.52
C THR A 152 -20.65 49.41 -45.70
N GLU A 153 -20.26 48.33 -46.37
CA GLU A 153 -19.11 48.07 -47.27
C GLU A 153 -18.12 49.21 -47.59
N GLY A 154 -16.81 49.00 -47.79
CA GLY A 154 -16.03 47.77 -47.92
C GLY A 154 -14.60 48.02 -48.43
N ALA A 155 -13.86 46.92 -48.58
CA ALA A 155 -12.67 46.70 -49.43
C ALA A 155 -11.30 47.30 -49.01
N MET A 156 -10.35 46.45 -48.56
CA MET A 156 -9.33 45.82 -49.42
C MET A 156 -8.13 45.24 -48.61
N LEU A 157 -7.84 43.96 -48.88
CA LEU A 157 -6.51 43.36 -49.12
C LEU A 157 -5.42 43.32 -48.01
N ASN A 158 -5.25 42.10 -47.47
CA ASN A 158 -3.99 41.31 -47.44
C ASN A 158 -2.83 41.76 -46.51
N LYS A 159 -2.59 40.99 -45.43
CA LYS A 159 -1.25 40.52 -45.03
C LYS A 159 -1.35 39.25 -44.18
N GLY A 160 -0.41 38.33 -44.41
CA GLY A 160 -0.36 36.96 -43.89
C GLY A 160 -0.07 36.82 -42.38
N PRO A 161 0.30 35.60 -41.94
CA PRO A 161 0.04 35.12 -40.58
C PRO A 161 0.88 35.90 -39.56
N GLU A 162 0.20 36.47 -38.58
CA GLU A 162 0.85 36.98 -37.38
C GLU A 162 1.39 35.78 -36.61
N THR A 163 2.72 35.66 -36.65
CA THR A 163 3.52 34.91 -35.70
C THR A 163 3.13 35.33 -34.29
N GLU A 164 2.55 34.40 -33.54
CA GLU A 164 2.46 34.47 -32.08
C GLU A 164 3.88 34.74 -31.54
N PRO A 165 4.08 35.74 -30.66
CA PRO A 165 5.38 35.89 -30.03
C PRO A 165 5.59 34.68 -29.12
N ALA A 166 6.67 33.94 -29.40
CA ALA A 166 7.19 32.94 -28.49
C ALA A 166 7.40 33.60 -27.12
N VAL A 167 6.80 33.03 -26.07
CA VAL A 167 7.06 33.42 -24.69
C VAL A 167 8.49 32.96 -24.38
N GLU A 168 9.46 33.82 -24.66
CA GLU A 168 10.80 33.70 -24.08
C GLU A 168 10.66 34.06 -22.60
N ALA A 169 10.76 33.06 -21.73
CA ALA A 169 10.80 33.27 -20.29
C ALA A 169 12.14 33.93 -19.95
N ASP A 170 12.15 35.26 -19.82
CA ASP A 170 13.31 36.02 -19.39
C ASP A 170 13.72 35.61 -17.97
N ALA A 171 14.85 34.92 -17.85
CA ALA A 171 15.41 34.46 -16.58
C ALA A 171 15.71 35.61 -15.60
N ASP A 172 15.92 36.83 -16.13
CA ASP A 172 16.14 38.05 -15.36
C ASP A 172 14.87 38.53 -14.63
N ASP A 173 13.67 38.24 -15.15
CA ASP A 173 12.39 38.58 -14.50
C ASP A 173 12.05 37.59 -13.37
N PHE A 174 12.40 36.31 -13.54
CA PHE A 174 12.25 35.30 -12.50
C PHE A 174 13.09 35.63 -11.26
N ALA A 175 14.37 36.00 -11.43
CA ALA A 175 15.25 36.34 -10.32
C ALA A 175 14.80 37.59 -9.54
N ALA A 176 14.17 38.56 -10.21
CA ALA A 176 13.65 39.77 -9.60
C ALA A 176 12.39 39.54 -8.73
N GLN A 177 11.63 38.48 -9.02
CA GLN A 177 10.39 38.13 -8.33
C GLN A 177 10.59 37.16 -7.14
N VAL A 178 11.81 36.65 -6.95
CA VAL A 178 12.15 35.68 -5.90
C VAL A 178 12.62 36.39 -4.63
N ASP A 179 11.80 36.35 -3.58
CA ASP A 179 12.25 36.74 -2.24
C ASP A 179 13.12 35.62 -1.64
N ILE A 180 14.43 35.83 -1.66
CA ILE A 180 15.44 34.89 -1.15
C ILE A 180 15.19 34.51 0.31
N LYS A 181 14.70 35.44 1.15
CA LYS A 181 14.44 35.15 2.57
C LYS A 181 13.25 34.21 2.71
N ALA A 182 12.19 34.44 1.93
CA ALA A 182 11.02 33.57 1.89
C ALA A 182 11.37 32.18 1.37
N VAL A 183 12.18 32.09 0.32
CA VAL A 183 12.68 30.81 -0.20
C VAL A 183 13.53 30.08 0.85
N ALA A 184 14.42 30.78 1.53
CA ALA A 184 15.23 30.18 2.59
C ALA A 184 14.38 29.66 3.76
N ALA A 185 13.33 30.40 4.16
CA ALA A 185 12.41 29.94 5.19
C ALA A 185 11.59 28.73 4.74
N ALA A 186 11.08 28.74 3.51
CA ALA A 186 10.36 27.62 2.91
C ALA A 186 11.25 26.37 2.80
N ALA A 187 12.52 26.53 2.40
CA ALA A 187 13.49 25.45 2.35
C ALA A 187 13.82 24.91 3.75
N GLY A 188 13.96 25.79 4.75
CA GLY A 188 14.12 25.38 6.15
C GLY A 188 12.92 24.57 6.65
N ALA A 189 11.70 25.03 6.37
CA ALA A 189 10.47 24.31 6.69
C ALA A 189 10.39 22.95 5.96
N ALA A 190 10.82 22.88 4.69
CA ALA A 190 10.87 21.65 3.92
C ALA A 190 11.83 20.62 4.54
N VAL A 191 13.01 21.04 5.01
CA VAL A 191 13.96 20.15 5.71
C VAL A 191 13.37 19.67 7.04
N VAL A 192 12.80 20.58 7.85
CA VAL A 192 12.14 20.22 9.11
C VAL A 192 10.99 19.24 8.87
N GLY A 193 10.19 19.46 7.82
CA GLY A 193 9.12 18.56 7.40
C GLY A 193 9.61 17.16 7.06
N ALA A 194 10.68 17.04 6.27
CA ALA A 194 11.28 15.75 5.92
C ALA A 194 11.81 14.99 7.15
N LEU A 195 12.47 15.71 8.08
CA LEU A 195 12.96 15.14 9.33
C LEU A 195 11.81 14.72 10.26
N LEU A 196 10.74 15.50 10.31
CA LEU A 196 9.54 15.16 11.07
C LEU A 196 8.87 13.90 10.50
N TRP A 197 8.78 13.78 9.17
CA TRP A 197 8.28 12.57 8.51
C TRP A 197 9.09 11.36 8.93
N LYS A 198 10.43 11.42 8.80
CA LYS A 198 11.33 10.35 9.24
C LYS A 198 11.07 9.99 10.70
N LEU A 199 11.05 10.98 11.59
CA LEU A 199 10.88 10.76 13.03
C LEU A 199 9.58 10.01 13.33
N ILE A 200 8.47 10.42 12.71
CA ILE A 200 7.17 9.77 12.91
C ILE A 200 7.20 8.37 12.31
N ALA A 201 7.62 8.21 11.05
CA ALA A 201 7.60 6.92 10.38
C ALA A 201 8.47 5.87 11.11
N VAL A 202 9.67 6.25 11.55
CA VAL A 202 10.58 5.36 12.31
C VAL A 202 10.07 5.10 13.73
N SER A 203 9.48 6.09 14.42
CA SER A 203 9.03 5.88 15.81
C SER A 203 7.74 5.07 15.93
N PHE A 204 6.90 5.09 14.90
CA PHE A 204 5.58 4.47 14.92
C PHE A 204 5.44 3.29 13.95
N ASP A 205 6.51 2.94 13.22
CA ASP A 205 6.54 1.88 12.20
C ASP A 205 5.40 2.01 11.16
N TYR A 206 4.98 3.24 10.88
CA TYR A 206 3.80 3.50 10.06
C TYR A 206 3.94 4.80 9.27
N GLU A 207 3.71 4.71 7.96
CA GLU A 207 3.68 5.86 7.05
C GLU A 207 2.29 6.49 7.05
N ILE A 208 2.17 7.71 7.58
CA ILE A 208 0.91 8.46 7.56
C ILE A 208 0.97 9.46 6.40
N GLY A 209 0.27 9.17 5.30
CA GLY A 209 0.21 10.06 4.13
C GLY A 209 -0.29 11.49 4.42
N LEU A 210 -1.03 11.70 5.51
CA LEU A 210 -1.46 13.03 5.96
C LEU A 210 -0.30 13.98 6.29
N ILE A 211 0.89 13.45 6.59
CA ILE A 211 2.09 14.27 6.85
C ILE A 211 2.46 15.09 5.60
N ALA A 212 2.20 14.59 4.39
CA ALA A 212 2.42 15.34 3.15
C ALA A 212 1.64 16.66 3.10
N ILE A 213 0.40 16.63 3.59
CA ILE A 213 -0.48 17.80 3.67
C ILE A 213 0.09 18.81 4.66
N LEU A 214 0.51 18.33 5.84
CA LEU A 214 1.11 19.15 6.87
C LEU A 214 2.39 19.84 6.36
N ILE A 215 3.27 19.10 5.70
CA ILE A 215 4.51 19.63 5.11
C ILE A 215 4.19 20.70 4.08
N GLY A 216 3.30 20.42 3.13
CA GLY A 216 2.95 21.40 2.10
C GLY A 216 2.39 22.69 2.69
N ALA A 217 1.47 22.59 3.65
CA ALA A 217 0.94 23.75 4.36
C ALA A 217 2.04 24.52 5.12
N MET A 218 2.97 23.82 5.78
CA MET A 218 4.06 24.40 6.54
C MET A 218 5.07 25.16 5.64
N VAL A 219 5.44 24.56 4.50
CA VAL A 219 6.35 25.19 3.52
C VAL A 219 5.71 26.45 2.94
N GLY A 220 4.45 26.36 2.49
CA GLY A 220 3.72 27.51 1.98
C GLY A 220 3.56 28.62 3.03
N PHE A 221 3.26 28.26 4.29
CA PHE A 221 3.07 29.20 5.38
C PHE A 221 4.37 29.91 5.76
N ALA A 222 5.50 29.19 5.82
CA ALA A 222 6.81 29.77 6.10
C ALA A 222 7.20 30.82 5.05
N SER A 223 6.93 30.53 3.77
CA SER A 223 7.13 31.48 2.67
C SER A 223 6.22 32.72 2.80
N ALA A 224 4.92 32.50 3.01
CA ALA A 224 3.93 33.56 3.12
C ALA A 224 4.15 34.48 4.33
N MET A 225 4.63 33.94 5.46
CA MET A 225 4.98 34.72 6.66
C MET A 225 6.06 35.78 6.41
N LEU A 226 6.94 35.55 5.43
CA LEU A 226 7.97 36.50 5.03
C LEU A 226 7.53 37.44 3.92
N GLY A 227 6.25 37.40 3.53
CA GLY A 227 5.65 38.34 2.59
C GLY A 227 5.72 37.91 1.13
N ALA A 228 6.27 36.74 0.82
CA ALA A 228 6.21 36.20 -0.53
C ALA A 228 4.75 35.91 -0.94
N ARG A 229 4.39 36.34 -2.14
CA ARG A 229 3.06 36.17 -2.74
C ARG A 229 3.17 35.96 -4.24
N GLY A 230 2.10 35.45 -4.85
CA GLY A 230 1.99 35.27 -6.28
C GLY A 230 2.41 33.89 -6.78
N GLU A 231 2.34 33.72 -8.09
CA GLU A 231 2.44 32.40 -8.73
C GLU A 231 3.85 31.81 -8.62
N VAL A 232 4.89 32.64 -8.77
CA VAL A 232 6.29 32.20 -8.64
C VAL A 232 6.58 31.66 -7.24
N ALA A 233 6.15 32.37 -6.20
CA ALA A 233 6.31 31.92 -4.81
C ALA A 233 5.59 30.59 -4.55
N ALA A 234 4.38 30.44 -5.08
CA ALA A 234 3.60 29.21 -4.97
C ALA A 234 4.28 28.02 -5.65
N VAL A 235 4.80 28.21 -6.87
CA VAL A 235 5.54 27.17 -7.61
C VAL A 235 6.80 26.75 -6.87
N ILE A 236 7.56 27.69 -6.31
CA ILE A 236 8.75 27.36 -5.51
C ILE A 236 8.37 26.53 -4.28
N CYS A 237 7.29 26.89 -3.58
CA CYS A 237 6.79 26.11 -2.44
C CYS A 237 6.39 24.68 -2.85
N CYS A 238 5.78 24.51 -4.03
CA CYS A 238 5.42 23.20 -4.58
C CYS A 238 6.66 22.33 -4.80
N VAL A 239 7.68 22.88 -5.47
CA VAL A 239 8.93 22.16 -5.77
C VAL A 239 9.61 21.74 -4.47
N LEU A 240 9.75 22.65 -3.51
CA LEU A 240 10.33 22.35 -2.19
C LEU A 240 9.54 21.28 -1.43
N THR A 241 8.21 21.29 -1.56
CA THR A 241 7.33 20.29 -0.93
C THR A 241 7.54 18.91 -1.54
N ILE A 242 7.67 18.79 -2.87
CA ILE A 242 7.96 17.51 -3.53
C ILE A 242 9.30 16.96 -3.03
N PHE A 243 10.35 17.80 -3.01
CA PHE A 243 11.66 17.39 -2.48
C PHE A 243 11.59 16.99 -1.00
N SER A 244 10.80 17.69 -0.20
CA SER A 244 10.60 17.35 1.21
C SER A 244 9.91 16.00 1.40
N ILE A 245 8.85 15.71 0.64
CA ILE A 245 8.11 14.45 0.74
C ILE A 245 8.98 13.28 0.26
N VAL A 246 9.55 13.38 -0.94
CA VAL A 246 10.43 12.33 -1.50
C VAL A 246 11.66 12.15 -0.63
N GLY A 247 12.27 13.26 -0.17
CA GLY A 247 13.42 13.23 0.73
C GLY A 247 13.10 12.64 2.09
N GLY A 248 11.94 12.96 2.68
CA GLY A 248 11.48 12.38 3.94
C GLY A 248 11.27 10.87 3.84
N LYS A 249 10.66 10.40 2.74
CA LYS A 249 10.48 8.98 2.46
C LYS A 249 11.85 8.30 2.26
N TYR A 250 12.74 8.86 1.44
CA TYR A 250 14.11 8.36 1.27
C TYR A 250 14.86 8.25 2.61
N LEU A 251 14.80 9.27 3.47
CA LEU A 251 15.42 9.28 4.79
C LEU A 251 14.83 8.25 5.77
N THR A 252 13.58 7.84 5.55
CA THR A 252 12.92 6.78 6.30
C THR A 252 13.44 5.41 5.87
N TYR A 253 13.46 5.14 4.56
CA TYR A 253 14.02 3.90 4.01
C TYR A 253 15.51 3.74 4.32
N SER A 254 16.30 4.82 4.26
CA SER A 254 17.72 4.74 4.64
C SER A 254 17.91 4.45 6.12
N ALA A 255 17.03 4.94 6.99
CA ALA A 255 17.07 4.62 8.42
C ALA A 255 16.72 3.15 8.66
N PHE A 256 15.65 2.65 8.04
CA PHE A 256 15.29 1.23 8.13
C PHE A 256 16.35 0.32 7.54
N GLN A 257 16.95 0.69 6.42
CA GLN A 257 18.06 -0.05 5.83
C GLN A 257 19.25 -0.11 6.79
N SER A 258 19.62 1.00 7.45
CA SER A 258 20.72 0.98 8.42
C SER A 258 20.43 0.10 9.65
N GLU A 259 19.18 0.07 10.12
CA GLU A 259 18.76 -0.77 11.25
C GLU A 259 18.71 -2.25 10.85
N TRP A 260 18.24 -2.53 9.64
CA TRP A 260 18.24 -3.86 9.03
C TRP A 260 19.67 -4.35 8.82
N GLU A 261 20.55 -3.55 8.23
CA GLU A 261 21.98 -3.87 8.05
C GLU A 261 22.67 -4.13 9.39
N GLN A 262 22.33 -3.39 10.44
CA GLN A 262 22.87 -3.66 11.77
C GLN A 262 22.36 -4.99 12.33
N THR A 263 21.05 -5.24 12.25
CA THR A 263 20.42 -6.46 12.77
C THR A 263 20.88 -7.70 11.99
N MET A 264 20.86 -7.61 10.66
CA MET A 264 21.40 -8.66 9.80
C MET A 264 22.90 -8.78 9.98
N GLY A 265 23.66 -7.69 10.09
CA GLY A 265 25.09 -7.75 10.38
C GLY A 265 25.41 -8.58 11.64
N THR A 266 24.56 -8.51 12.67
CA THR A 266 24.69 -9.36 13.86
C THR A 266 24.23 -10.81 13.65
N LEU A 267 23.16 -11.05 12.90
CA LEU A 267 22.68 -12.40 12.58
C LEU A 267 23.53 -13.13 11.52
N TYR A 268 24.31 -12.36 10.76
CA TYR A 268 25.18 -12.83 9.69
C TYR A 268 26.65 -12.80 10.11
N GLU A 269 26.93 -12.84 11.43
CA GLU A 269 28.29 -13.04 11.93
C GLU A 269 28.92 -14.26 11.23
N ALA A 270 30.19 -14.13 10.86
CA ALA A 270 30.85 -15.10 9.97
C ALA A 270 30.80 -16.53 10.52
N ASP A 271 30.89 -16.69 11.84
CA ASP A 271 30.87 -17.99 12.53
C ASP A 271 29.47 -18.66 12.46
N GLU A 272 28.38 -17.90 12.63
CA GLU A 272 27.01 -18.43 12.51
C GLU A 272 26.71 -18.83 11.06
N MET A 273 27.06 -17.97 10.10
CA MET A 273 26.87 -18.24 8.67
C MET A 273 27.68 -19.46 8.22
N GLN A 274 28.87 -19.65 8.79
CA GLN A 274 29.69 -20.82 8.49
C GLN A 274 29.07 -22.11 9.05
N ALA A 275 28.37 -22.05 10.19
CA ALA A 275 27.61 -23.18 10.70
C ALA A 275 26.44 -23.55 9.79
N PHE A 276 25.69 -22.57 9.28
CA PHE A 276 24.63 -22.81 8.28
C PHE A 276 25.18 -23.41 7.00
N TYR A 277 26.29 -22.89 6.49
CA TYR A 277 26.96 -23.46 5.32
C TYR A 277 27.36 -24.92 5.53
N GLN A 278 27.90 -25.26 6.71
CA GLN A 278 28.24 -26.65 7.03
C GLN A 278 27.00 -27.54 7.11
N GLN A 279 25.91 -27.06 7.70
CA GLN A 279 24.64 -27.78 7.76
C GLN A 279 24.09 -28.07 6.36
N GLU A 280 24.09 -27.07 5.47
CA GLU A 280 23.68 -27.22 4.07
C GLU A 280 24.58 -28.22 3.32
N GLN A 281 25.91 -28.16 3.52
CA GLN A 281 26.83 -29.15 2.96
C GLN A 281 26.55 -30.56 3.47
N ASP A 282 26.21 -30.72 4.74
CA ASP A 282 25.89 -32.02 5.33
C ASP A 282 24.56 -32.56 4.78
N LEU A 283 23.54 -31.72 4.63
CA LEU A 283 22.27 -32.07 4.00
C LEU A 283 22.48 -32.50 2.53
N ALA A 284 23.30 -31.76 1.79
CA ALA A 284 23.68 -32.10 0.42
C ALA A 284 24.42 -33.44 0.33
N ARG A 285 25.29 -33.77 1.30
CA ARG A 285 25.94 -35.10 1.37
C ARG A 285 24.94 -36.21 1.68
N VAL A 286 23.98 -35.96 2.57
CA VAL A 286 22.90 -36.91 2.87
C VAL A 286 22.08 -37.17 1.60
N TYR A 287 21.74 -36.14 0.82
CA TYR A 287 21.05 -36.29 -0.47
C TYR A 287 21.77 -37.28 -1.39
N ILE A 288 23.08 -37.05 -1.64
CA ILE A 288 23.88 -37.92 -2.52
C ILE A 288 24.01 -39.35 -2.00
N ALA A 289 24.05 -39.52 -0.68
CA ALA A 289 24.24 -40.83 -0.05
C ALA A 289 22.95 -41.65 0.07
N SER A 290 21.80 -40.99 0.23
CA SER A 290 20.53 -41.64 0.59
C SER A 290 19.50 -41.68 -0.54
N VAL A 291 19.54 -40.74 -1.48
CA VAL A 291 18.53 -40.66 -2.54
C VAL A 291 18.96 -41.49 -3.75
N SER A 292 18.26 -42.61 -3.97
CA SER A 292 18.47 -43.50 -5.12
C SER A 292 17.28 -43.60 -6.07
N ASP A 293 16.08 -43.27 -5.59
CA ASP A 293 14.81 -43.44 -6.29
C ASP A 293 13.77 -42.42 -5.79
N ASP A 294 12.64 -42.34 -6.48
CA ASP A 294 11.60 -41.36 -6.20
C ASP A 294 10.98 -41.49 -4.79
N GLN A 295 11.01 -42.65 -4.15
CA GLN A 295 10.52 -42.80 -2.79
C GLN A 295 11.51 -42.18 -1.79
N SER A 296 12.79 -42.54 -1.89
CA SER A 296 13.85 -41.92 -1.07
C SER A 296 13.96 -40.41 -1.27
N LEU A 297 13.65 -39.91 -2.49
CA LEU A 297 13.59 -38.48 -2.78
C LEU A 297 12.44 -37.80 -2.04
N ARG A 298 11.25 -38.42 -1.98
CA ARG A 298 10.10 -37.87 -1.27
C ARG A 298 10.36 -37.80 0.23
N GLU A 299 10.98 -38.83 0.80
CA GLU A 299 11.40 -38.84 2.21
C GLU A 299 12.39 -37.70 2.48
N PHE A 300 13.42 -37.56 1.64
CA PHE A 300 14.37 -36.45 1.74
C PHE A 300 13.72 -35.07 1.61
N MET A 301 12.78 -34.91 0.68
CA MET A 301 12.08 -33.63 0.48
C MET A 301 11.23 -33.23 1.69
N LEU A 302 10.69 -34.20 2.44
CA LEU A 302 9.94 -33.91 3.67
C LEU A 302 10.85 -33.61 4.84
N ASP A 303 11.86 -34.44 5.07
CA ASP A 303 12.81 -34.27 6.17
C ASP A 303 13.62 -32.98 6.02
N GLY A 304 13.93 -32.60 4.77
CA GLY A 304 14.62 -31.36 4.42
C GLY A 304 13.71 -30.14 4.24
N GLU A 305 12.41 -30.26 4.53
CA GLU A 305 11.42 -29.17 4.42
C GLU A 305 11.34 -28.53 3.00
N TYR A 306 11.62 -29.31 1.95
CA TYR A 306 11.48 -28.90 0.55
C TYR A 306 10.06 -29.06 0.00
N SER A 307 9.13 -29.62 0.77
CA SER A 307 7.70 -29.68 0.45
C SER A 307 6.87 -29.44 1.70
N GLU A 308 5.72 -28.78 1.53
CA GLU A 308 4.73 -28.55 2.59
C GLU A 308 3.78 -29.75 2.78
N ALA A 309 3.97 -30.83 2.02
CA ALA A 309 3.15 -32.02 2.10
C ALA A 309 3.19 -32.67 3.49
N GLU A 310 2.07 -33.26 3.94
CA GLU A 310 2.01 -33.91 5.25
C GLU A 310 2.74 -35.26 5.31
N ASN A 311 2.97 -35.90 4.15
CA ASN A 311 3.62 -37.20 4.03
C ASN A 311 4.12 -37.47 2.60
N GLU A 312 4.94 -38.50 2.43
CA GLU A 312 5.67 -38.81 1.18
C GLU A 312 4.76 -39.01 -0.03
N LEU A 313 3.56 -39.57 0.21
CA LEU A 313 2.57 -39.86 -0.83
C LEU A 313 1.80 -38.62 -1.26
N ALA A 314 1.77 -37.57 -0.43
CA ALA A 314 1.10 -36.32 -0.72
C ALA A 314 1.94 -35.36 -1.58
N ILE A 315 3.26 -35.60 -1.70
CA ILE A 315 4.13 -34.80 -2.58
C ILE A 315 3.71 -34.97 -4.03
N ALA A 316 3.41 -33.88 -4.70
CA ALA A 316 2.91 -33.92 -6.06
C ALA A 316 4.05 -34.23 -7.06
N PRO A 317 3.77 -34.91 -8.20
CA PRO A 317 4.80 -35.22 -9.19
C PRO A 317 5.49 -33.98 -9.79
N ASP A 318 4.80 -32.84 -9.84
CA ASP A 318 5.32 -31.56 -10.28
C ASP A 318 6.31 -30.94 -9.27
N GLU A 319 6.07 -31.07 -7.96
CA GLU A 319 7.05 -30.67 -6.93
C GLU A 319 8.35 -31.46 -7.07
N ILE A 320 8.26 -32.76 -7.39
CA ILE A 320 9.45 -33.59 -7.63
C ILE A 320 10.18 -33.14 -8.90
N ALA A 321 9.45 -32.81 -9.96
CA ALA A 321 10.05 -32.30 -11.18
C ALA A 321 10.77 -30.98 -10.93
N ASP A 322 10.14 -30.07 -10.19
CA ASP A 322 10.71 -28.78 -9.80
C ASP A 322 11.96 -28.95 -8.93
N PHE A 323 11.92 -29.84 -7.94
CA PHE A 323 13.09 -30.16 -7.12
C PHE A 323 14.26 -30.66 -7.97
N LYS A 324 14.02 -31.59 -8.91
CA LYS A 324 15.07 -32.14 -9.79
C LYS A 324 15.64 -31.08 -10.74
N GLU A 325 14.82 -30.13 -11.17
CA GLU A 325 15.24 -29.07 -12.08
C GLU A 325 16.01 -27.95 -11.36
N ASN A 326 15.54 -27.53 -10.18
CA ASN A 326 16.00 -26.30 -9.53
C ASN A 326 16.86 -26.53 -8.28
N VAL A 327 16.63 -27.60 -7.52
CA VAL A 327 17.28 -27.85 -6.22
C VAL A 327 18.39 -28.89 -6.33
N GLU A 328 18.14 -29.99 -7.03
CA GLU A 328 19.09 -31.09 -7.19
C GLU A 328 20.46 -30.63 -7.74
N PRO A 329 20.56 -29.77 -8.77
CA PRO A 329 21.85 -29.30 -9.27
C PRO A 329 22.66 -28.57 -8.19
N TYR A 330 21.99 -27.74 -7.38
CA TYR A 330 22.60 -26.99 -6.29
C TYR A 330 23.12 -27.92 -5.19
N LEU A 331 22.33 -28.91 -4.74
CA LEU A 331 22.78 -29.88 -3.75
C LEU A 331 23.97 -30.71 -4.25
N ARG A 332 23.99 -31.06 -5.54
CA ARG A 332 25.13 -31.79 -6.14
C ARG A 332 26.41 -30.95 -6.13
N GLU A 333 26.31 -29.68 -6.48
CA GLU A 333 27.44 -28.73 -6.45
C GLU A 333 27.93 -28.46 -5.02
N LEU A 334 27.02 -28.35 -4.07
CA LEU A 334 27.37 -28.13 -2.67
C LEU A 334 28.04 -29.37 -2.05
N ALA A 335 27.57 -30.57 -2.41
CA ALA A 335 28.13 -31.84 -1.95
C ALA A 335 29.52 -32.13 -2.53
N SER A 336 29.83 -31.70 -3.76
CA SER A 336 31.16 -31.86 -4.35
C SER A 336 32.22 -31.00 -3.65
N GLY A 337 31.78 -29.95 -2.95
CA GLY A 337 32.66 -28.98 -2.29
C GLY A 337 33.30 -27.99 -3.26
N ASP A 338 32.79 -27.92 -4.49
CA ASP A 338 33.27 -26.97 -5.52
C ASP A 338 32.86 -25.53 -5.19
N MET A 339 31.69 -25.34 -4.58
CA MET A 339 31.23 -24.03 -4.12
C MET A 339 31.90 -23.68 -2.79
N SER A 340 32.63 -22.57 -2.71
CA SER A 340 33.23 -22.08 -1.46
C SER A 340 32.20 -21.39 -0.56
N PHE A 341 32.50 -21.24 0.73
CA PHE A 341 31.65 -20.48 1.68
C PHE A 341 31.33 -19.06 1.19
N VAL A 342 32.32 -18.39 0.59
CA VAL A 342 32.15 -17.01 0.09
C VAL A 342 31.21 -17.00 -1.12
N GLU A 343 31.36 -17.94 -2.04
CA GLU A 343 30.48 -18.06 -3.21
C GLU A 343 29.06 -18.47 -2.82
N TRP A 344 28.92 -19.43 -1.91
CA TRP A 344 27.63 -19.82 -1.34
C TRP A 344 26.92 -18.66 -0.65
N LYS A 345 27.66 -17.89 0.16
CA LYS A 345 27.10 -16.73 0.87
C LYS A 345 26.62 -15.67 -0.11
N GLU A 346 27.40 -15.39 -1.15
CA GLU A 346 27.03 -14.41 -2.17
C GLU A 346 25.84 -14.88 -3.02
N SER A 347 25.80 -16.16 -3.43
CA SER A 347 24.69 -16.68 -4.23
C SER A 347 23.38 -16.74 -3.44
N THR A 348 23.45 -17.11 -2.15
CA THR A 348 22.28 -17.29 -1.29
C THR A 348 21.76 -15.95 -0.75
N PHE A 349 22.66 -15.00 -0.44
CA PHE A 349 22.29 -13.77 0.28
C PHE A 349 22.70 -12.47 -0.41
N GLY A 350 23.51 -12.51 -1.47
CA GLY A 350 24.02 -11.31 -2.16
C GLY A 350 22.92 -10.43 -2.76
N ALA A 351 21.79 -11.03 -3.19
CA ALA A 351 20.65 -10.28 -3.69
C ALA A 351 19.99 -9.40 -2.62
N VAL A 352 19.99 -9.83 -1.36
CA VAL A 352 19.38 -9.09 -0.24
C VAL A 352 20.32 -7.97 0.24
N GLN A 353 21.64 -8.20 0.19
CA GLN A 353 22.64 -7.21 0.65
C GLN A 353 22.80 -6.01 -0.30
N ASN A 354 22.48 -6.18 -1.58
CA ASN A 354 22.69 -5.15 -2.60
C ASN A 354 21.43 -4.34 -2.94
N LEU A 355 20.34 -4.45 -2.16
CA LEU A 355 19.14 -3.67 -2.39
C LEU A 355 19.42 -2.17 -2.19
N SER A 356 19.22 -1.39 -3.25
CA SER A 356 19.41 0.05 -3.19
C SER A 356 18.24 0.72 -2.45
N THR A 357 18.53 1.67 -1.56
CA THR A 357 17.51 2.50 -0.90
C THR A 357 16.56 3.15 -1.92
N TRP A 358 17.08 3.47 -3.11
CA TRP A 358 16.29 4.07 -4.18
C TRP A 358 15.31 3.08 -4.80
N GLU A 359 15.69 1.81 -4.95
CA GLU A 359 14.81 0.77 -5.49
C GLU A 359 13.67 0.48 -4.51
N LEU A 360 14.00 0.32 -3.22
CA LEU A 360 13.01 0.18 -2.16
C LEU A 360 12.04 1.36 -2.11
N LEU A 361 12.58 2.58 -2.20
CA LEU A 361 11.77 3.79 -2.26
C LEU A 361 10.85 3.79 -3.47
N ARG A 362 11.36 3.51 -4.67
CA ARG A 362 10.57 3.48 -5.91
C ARG A 362 9.44 2.46 -5.80
N ASP A 363 9.74 1.27 -5.32
CA ASP A 363 8.78 0.18 -5.23
C ASP A 363 7.73 0.45 -4.14
N SER A 364 8.06 1.26 -3.14
CA SER A 364 7.12 1.73 -2.12
C SER A 364 6.14 2.81 -2.59
N PHE A 365 6.34 3.43 -3.76
CA PHE A 365 5.43 4.47 -4.25
C PHE A 365 4.15 3.86 -4.81
N GLY A 366 3.12 3.84 -3.97
CA GLY A 366 1.78 3.43 -4.36
C GLY A 366 0.94 4.59 -4.91
N PHE A 367 -0.25 4.24 -5.40
CA PHE A 367 -1.27 5.22 -5.79
C PHE A 367 -1.64 6.18 -4.65
N ILE A 368 -1.66 5.68 -3.41
CA ILE A 368 -1.99 6.45 -2.21
C ILE A 368 -0.93 7.55 -1.96
N ASP A 369 0.36 7.26 -2.14
CA ASP A 369 1.42 8.25 -2.01
C ASP A 369 1.25 9.38 -3.04
N LEU A 370 0.93 9.03 -4.28
CA LEU A 370 0.70 10.00 -5.35
C LEU A 370 -0.47 10.93 -4.99
N LEU A 371 -1.56 10.38 -4.46
CA LEU A 371 -2.70 11.18 -3.98
C LEU A 371 -2.27 12.16 -2.88
N PHE A 372 -1.50 11.71 -1.88
CA PHE A 372 -1.06 12.60 -0.80
C PHE A 372 -0.01 13.62 -1.22
N ILE A 373 0.86 13.27 -2.17
CA ILE A 373 1.77 14.24 -2.82
C ILE A 373 0.97 15.33 -3.51
N VAL A 374 -0.04 14.98 -4.32
CA VAL A 374 -0.87 15.96 -5.02
C VAL A 374 -1.59 16.87 -4.02
N ILE A 375 -2.16 16.33 -2.93
CA ILE A 375 -2.83 17.14 -1.91
C ILE A 375 -1.83 18.02 -1.16
N GLY A 376 -0.66 17.50 -0.78
CA GLY A 376 0.40 18.27 -0.12
C GLY A 376 0.91 19.42 -0.99
N VAL A 377 1.19 19.16 -2.26
CA VAL A 377 1.59 20.17 -3.24
C VAL A 377 0.49 21.20 -3.44
N SER A 378 -0.77 20.78 -3.52
CA SER A 378 -1.91 21.70 -3.63
C SER A 378 -2.04 22.61 -2.40
N ALA A 379 -1.79 22.07 -1.20
CA ALA A 379 -1.75 22.86 0.03
C ALA A 379 -0.60 23.88 0.00
N ALA A 380 0.60 23.47 -0.43
CA ALA A 380 1.75 24.35 -0.59
C ALA A 380 1.49 25.47 -1.59
N TYR A 381 0.88 25.14 -2.74
CA TYR A 381 0.51 26.12 -3.76
C TYR A 381 -0.45 27.16 -3.20
N ARG A 382 -1.57 26.70 -2.60
CA ARG A 382 -2.63 27.58 -2.12
C ARG A 382 -2.15 28.50 -1.01
N VAL A 383 -1.39 27.96 -0.04
CA VAL A 383 -0.86 28.76 1.07
C VAL A 383 0.27 29.69 0.59
N GLY A 384 1.18 29.19 -0.23
CA GLY A 384 2.34 29.96 -0.72
C GLY A 384 1.99 31.07 -1.72
N ARG A 385 0.87 30.95 -2.45
CA ARG A 385 0.35 32.01 -3.32
C ARG A 385 -0.07 33.24 -2.52
N GLY A 386 -0.48 33.05 -1.27
CA GLY A 386 -0.90 34.14 -0.37
C GLY A 386 -2.27 34.72 -0.70
N ASP A 387 -3.09 33.98 -1.45
CA ASP A 387 -4.51 34.28 -1.68
C ASP A 387 -5.26 34.02 -0.38
N ASN A 388 -5.23 34.99 0.53
CA ASN A 388 -6.20 35.04 1.61
C ASN A 388 -7.59 35.15 0.97
N SER A 389 -8.44 34.17 1.23
CA SER A 389 -9.91 34.29 1.10
C SER A 389 -10.42 35.59 1.67
#